data_AF-A0A931WS58-F1
#
_entry.id   AF-A0A931WS58-F1
#
_cell.length_a   1.000
_cell.length_b   1.000
_cell.length_c   1.000
_cell.angle_alpha   90.00
_cell.angle_beta   90.00
_cell.angle_gamma   90.00
#
_symmetry.space_group_name_H-M   'P 1'
#
loop_
_entity.id
_entity.type
_entity.pdbx_description
1 polymer ?
#
loop_
_entity_poly.entity_id
_entity_poly.type
_entity_poly.pdbx_seq_one_letter_code
_entity_poly.pdbx_strand_id
1 'polypeptide(L)'
;MNRHAARRQTPEERELERKHAELATLESELADRELEFVTLQAELQVFEARYLRTVGRLYAELDDLEAQIAEAEARQHPREDRLRDQAARARATAEESAYAVSTIVETPENRFTPSDDLRTLYREVARQIHPDLATNETDRARGTAAMAEANKAYAAGDEAKLRAILDDWHSSPEAVEGEGVAAELVRTIRKIHQVQRRLAELANALTTLRHSDLYRLKERADAASAVGQDLFSEMADQLSTEISALWKRLDLIRKVAAT
;
A
#
# COMPACT_ATOMS: atom_id res chain seq x y z
N MET A 1 -3.48 -34.18 58.29
CA MET A 1 -2.97 -32.89 57.75
C MET A 1 -3.07 -32.94 56.24
N ASN A 2 -3.72 -31.91 55.67
CA ASN A 2 -4.29 -31.86 54.33
C ASN A 2 -3.32 -32.17 53.19
N ARG A 3 -3.66 -33.19 52.38
CA ARG A 3 -3.20 -33.30 50.99
C ARG A 3 -4.01 -32.29 50.18
N HIS A 4 -3.37 -31.22 49.72
CA HIS A 4 -3.91 -30.44 48.61
C HIS A 4 -3.98 -31.36 47.39
N ALA A 5 -5.15 -31.96 47.16
CA ALA A 5 -5.44 -32.66 45.91
C ALA A 5 -5.38 -31.62 44.79
N ALA A 6 -4.40 -31.73 43.90
CA ALA A 6 -4.34 -30.93 42.68
C ALA A 6 -5.66 -31.11 41.92
N ARG A 7 -6.46 -30.04 41.82
CA ARG A 7 -7.69 -30.03 41.03
C ARG A 7 -7.32 -30.42 39.59
N ARG A 8 -7.80 -31.57 39.13
CA ARG A 8 -7.58 -32.02 37.74
C ARG A 8 -8.35 -31.07 36.83
N GLN A 9 -7.67 -30.50 35.84
CA GLN A 9 -8.30 -29.66 34.81
C GLN A 9 -9.40 -30.44 34.09
N THR A 10 -10.51 -29.76 33.77
CA THR A 10 -11.59 -30.34 32.96
C THR A 10 -11.17 -30.48 31.49
N PRO A 11 -11.83 -31.34 30.69
CA PRO A 11 -11.58 -31.41 29.25
C PRO A 11 -11.73 -30.05 28.55
N GLU A 12 -12.71 -29.25 28.96
CA GLU A 12 -12.96 -27.90 28.43
C GLU A 12 -11.82 -26.94 28.78
N GLU A 13 -11.26 -27.01 29.99
CA GLU A 13 -10.11 -26.19 30.40
C GLU A 13 -8.86 -26.52 29.57
N ARG A 14 -8.63 -27.81 29.28
CA ARG A 14 -7.50 -28.24 28.42
C ARG A 14 -7.68 -27.82 26.96
N GLU A 15 -8.89 -27.94 26.44
CA GLU A 15 -9.21 -27.51 25.08
C GLU A 15 -9.09 -26.00 24.94
N LEU A 16 -9.54 -25.24 25.95
CA LEU A 16 -9.36 -23.79 26.01
C LEU A 16 -7.88 -23.40 26.01
N GLU A 17 -7.04 -24.06 26.82
CA GLU A 17 -5.59 -23.83 26.84
C GLU A 17 -4.95 -24.09 25.46
N ARG A 18 -5.34 -25.18 24.79
CA ARG A 18 -4.90 -25.50 23.43
C ARG A 18 -5.32 -24.42 22.43
N LYS A 19 -6.56 -23.95 22.51
CA LYS A 19 -7.09 -22.90 21.61
C LYS A 19 -6.44 -21.54 21.86
N HIS A 20 -6.09 -21.21 23.10
CA HIS A 20 -5.32 -20.01 23.41
C HIS A 20 -3.92 -20.06 22.81
N ALA A 21 -3.23 -21.21 22.88
CA ALA A 21 -1.92 -21.37 22.24
C ALA A 21 -1.99 -21.28 20.71
N GLU A 22 -3.04 -21.85 20.09
CA GLU A 22 -3.32 -21.74 18.66
C GLU A 22 -3.58 -20.27 18.27
N LEU A 23 -4.43 -19.57 19.01
CA LEU A 23 -4.74 -18.17 18.77
C LEU A 23 -3.49 -17.28 18.89
N ALA A 24 -2.67 -17.46 19.94
CA ALA A 24 -1.45 -16.68 20.13
C ALA A 24 -0.45 -16.85 18.97
N THR A 25 -0.35 -18.08 18.42
CA THR A 25 0.49 -18.35 17.24
C THR A 25 -0.03 -17.60 16.02
N LEU A 26 -1.34 -17.66 15.77
CA LEU A 26 -1.99 -16.99 14.65
C LEU A 26 -1.95 -15.46 14.77
N GLU A 27 -2.07 -14.91 15.99
CA GLU A 27 -1.93 -13.47 16.25
C GLU A 27 -0.53 -12.96 15.94
N SER A 28 0.52 -13.74 16.27
CA SER A 28 1.89 -13.41 15.90
C SER A 28 2.07 -13.42 14.38
N GLU A 29 1.56 -14.46 13.70
CA GLU A 29 1.62 -14.54 12.24
C GLU A 29 0.87 -13.37 11.58
N LEU A 30 -0.29 -13.00 12.12
CA LEU A 30 -1.07 -11.87 11.63
C LEU A 30 -0.29 -10.56 11.73
N ALA A 31 0.34 -10.28 12.88
CA ALA A 31 1.15 -9.09 13.07
C ALA A 31 2.33 -9.04 12.07
N ASP A 32 2.99 -10.18 11.82
CA ASP A 32 4.09 -10.26 10.86
C ASP A 32 3.62 -10.01 9.42
N ARG A 33 2.48 -10.57 9.02
CA ARG A 33 1.92 -10.38 7.67
C ARG A 33 1.36 -8.98 7.45
N GLU A 34 0.75 -8.38 8.47
CA GLU A 34 0.35 -6.97 8.43
C GLU A 34 1.58 -6.06 8.29
N LEU A 35 2.66 -6.34 9.01
CA LEU A 35 3.92 -5.59 8.88
C LEU A 35 4.49 -5.73 7.47
N GLU A 36 4.56 -6.95 6.93
CA GLU A 36 5.03 -7.21 5.57
C GLU A 36 4.23 -6.41 4.54
N PHE A 37 2.89 -6.47 4.66
CA PHE A 37 1.99 -5.79 3.75
C PHE A 37 2.15 -4.27 3.79
N VAL A 38 2.09 -3.65 4.97
CA VAL A 38 2.21 -2.18 5.09
C VAL A 38 3.60 -1.68 4.71
N THR A 39 4.65 -2.48 4.96
CA THR A 39 6.02 -2.15 4.55
C THR A 39 6.12 -2.13 3.03
N LEU A 40 5.60 -3.17 2.35
CA LEU A 40 5.64 -3.23 0.90
C LEU A 40 4.81 -2.10 0.26
N GLN A 41 3.66 -1.75 0.83
CA GLN A 41 2.87 -0.62 0.38
C GLN A 41 3.63 0.71 0.49
N ALA A 42 4.26 0.97 1.64
CA ALA A 42 5.04 2.19 1.86
C ALA A 42 6.26 2.27 0.92
N GLU A 43 6.97 1.16 0.72
CA GLU A 43 8.07 1.07 -0.26
C GLU A 43 7.60 1.39 -1.69
N LEU A 44 6.46 0.84 -2.10
CA LEU A 44 5.91 1.11 -3.43
C LEU A 44 5.44 2.54 -3.61
N GLN A 45 4.85 3.16 -2.58
CA GLN A 45 4.46 4.57 -2.63
C GLN A 45 5.68 5.50 -2.79
N VAL A 46 6.76 5.24 -2.05
CA VAL A 46 8.02 6.00 -2.20
C VAL A 46 8.63 5.78 -3.58
N PHE A 47 8.61 4.54 -4.06
CA PHE A 47 9.09 4.18 -5.39
C PHE A 47 8.29 4.88 -6.50
N GLU A 48 6.97 4.84 -6.44
CA GLU A 48 6.05 5.48 -7.38
C GLU A 48 6.26 6.99 -7.42
N ALA A 49 6.35 7.64 -6.24
CA ALA A 49 6.63 9.06 -6.17
C ALA A 49 7.97 9.42 -6.83
N ARG A 50 9.03 8.62 -6.62
CA ARG A 50 10.32 8.81 -7.30
C ARG A 50 10.22 8.59 -8.81
N TYR A 51 9.55 7.52 -9.23
CA TYR A 51 9.33 7.19 -10.63
C TYR A 51 8.61 8.33 -11.35
N LEU A 52 7.49 8.78 -10.81
CA LEU A 52 6.68 9.79 -11.47
C LEU A 52 7.36 11.17 -11.48
N ARG A 53 8.12 11.55 -10.44
CA ARG A 53 8.93 12.79 -10.45
C ARG A 53 10.02 12.79 -11.52
N THR A 54 10.60 11.63 -11.82
CA THR A 54 11.74 11.51 -12.74
C THR A 54 11.29 11.21 -14.16
N VAL A 55 10.56 10.12 -14.32
CA VAL A 55 10.14 9.56 -15.62
C VAL A 55 8.71 9.97 -15.96
N GLY A 56 7.80 9.98 -14.98
CA GLY A 56 6.39 10.33 -15.22
C GLY A 56 6.20 11.74 -15.79
N ARG A 57 6.99 12.72 -15.34
CA ARG A 57 7.00 14.08 -15.92
C ARG A 57 7.35 14.09 -17.41
N LEU A 58 8.29 13.25 -17.83
CA LEU A 58 8.68 13.14 -19.23
C LEU A 58 7.60 12.44 -20.06
N TYR A 59 6.94 11.42 -19.53
CA TYR A 59 5.77 10.83 -20.18
C TYR A 59 4.63 11.84 -20.36
N ALA A 60 4.33 12.65 -19.33
CA ALA A 60 3.31 13.69 -19.45
C ALA A 60 3.67 14.75 -20.52
N GLU A 61 4.94 15.14 -20.63
CA GLU A 61 5.41 16.02 -21.71
C GLU A 61 5.29 15.35 -23.08
N LEU A 62 5.67 14.08 -23.18
CA LEU A 62 5.57 13.30 -24.42
C LEU A 62 4.11 13.21 -24.88
N ASP A 63 3.18 12.82 -24.00
CA ASP A 63 1.76 12.69 -24.31
C ASP A 63 1.15 14.04 -24.75
N ASP A 64 1.54 15.14 -24.09
CA ASP A 64 1.07 16.48 -24.48
C ASP A 64 1.59 16.87 -25.88
N LEU A 65 2.84 16.54 -26.22
CA LEU A 65 3.37 16.76 -27.56
C LEU A 65 2.67 15.90 -28.61
N GLU A 66 2.40 14.63 -28.30
CA GLU A 66 1.63 13.75 -29.18
C GLU A 66 0.22 14.28 -29.43
N ALA A 67 -0.45 14.78 -28.37
CA ALA A 67 -1.74 15.45 -28.48
C ALA A 67 -1.65 16.69 -29.37
N GLN A 68 -0.67 17.57 -29.14
CA GLN A 68 -0.47 18.77 -29.97
C GLN A 68 -0.21 18.45 -31.44
N ILE A 69 0.52 17.36 -31.73
CA ILE A 69 0.76 16.88 -33.10
C ILE A 69 -0.55 16.38 -33.72
N ALA A 70 -1.28 15.50 -33.04
CA ALA A 70 -2.54 14.96 -33.55
C ALA A 70 -3.58 16.07 -33.79
N GLU A 71 -3.66 17.07 -32.90
CA GLU A 71 -4.51 18.25 -33.06
C GLU A 71 -4.09 19.14 -34.24
N ALA A 72 -2.78 19.28 -34.47
CA ALA A 72 -2.27 20.04 -35.62
C ALA A 72 -2.58 19.33 -36.94
N GLU A 73 -2.41 18.01 -37.00
CA GLU A 73 -2.76 17.18 -38.16
C GLU A 73 -4.27 17.21 -38.44
N ALA A 74 -5.10 17.05 -37.40
CA ALA A 74 -6.55 17.15 -37.53
C ALA A 74 -7.02 18.52 -38.05
N ARG A 75 -6.33 19.60 -37.67
CA ARG A 75 -6.60 20.96 -38.17
C ARG A 75 -6.23 21.14 -39.65
N GLN A 76 -5.15 20.50 -40.11
CA GLN A 76 -4.78 20.50 -41.54
C GLN A 76 -5.75 19.68 -42.40
N HIS A 77 -6.41 18.68 -41.79
CA HIS A 77 -7.33 17.78 -42.46
C HIS A 77 -8.76 17.80 -41.84
N PRO A 78 -9.50 18.93 -41.89
CA PRO A 78 -10.76 19.08 -41.15
C PRO A 78 -11.89 18.12 -41.55
N ARG A 79 -11.76 17.44 -42.69
CA ARG A 79 -12.75 16.49 -43.22
C ARG A 79 -12.48 15.05 -42.80
N GLU A 80 -11.37 14.78 -42.11
CA GLU A 80 -10.99 13.43 -41.70
C GLU A 80 -11.38 13.19 -40.23
N ASP A 81 -12.54 12.57 -40.03
CA ASP A 81 -13.08 12.24 -38.70
C ASP A 81 -12.09 11.46 -37.84
N ARG A 82 -11.35 10.52 -38.45
CA ARG A 82 -10.36 9.69 -37.76
C ARG A 82 -9.27 10.51 -37.07
N LEU A 83 -8.79 11.59 -37.70
CA LEU A 83 -7.76 12.45 -37.12
C LEU A 83 -8.30 13.27 -35.96
N ARG A 84 -9.57 13.69 -36.03
CA ARG A 84 -10.25 14.36 -34.90
C ARG A 84 -10.40 13.42 -33.70
N ASP A 85 -10.83 12.18 -33.95
CA ASP A 85 -10.95 11.17 -32.89
C ASP A 85 -9.58 10.84 -32.27
N GLN A 86 -8.54 10.74 -33.10
CA GLN A 86 -7.17 10.51 -32.62
C GLN A 86 -6.67 11.68 -31.76
N ALA A 87 -6.90 12.92 -32.18
CA ALA A 87 -6.55 14.10 -31.40
C ALA A 87 -7.27 14.13 -30.05
N ALA A 88 -8.57 13.83 -30.02
CA ALA A 88 -9.35 13.78 -28.78
C ALA A 88 -8.83 12.69 -27.82
N ARG A 89 -8.47 11.51 -28.33
CA ARG A 89 -7.88 10.44 -27.51
C ARG A 89 -6.51 10.83 -26.97
N ALA A 90 -5.63 11.38 -27.81
CA ALA A 90 -4.31 11.81 -27.39
C ALA A 90 -4.39 12.91 -26.31
N ARG A 91 -5.33 13.86 -26.46
CA ARG A 91 -5.59 14.89 -25.45
C ARG A 91 -6.05 14.29 -24.12
N ALA A 92 -6.95 13.30 -24.16
CA ALA A 92 -7.41 12.62 -22.95
C ALA A 92 -6.26 11.89 -22.23
N THR A 93 -5.38 11.21 -22.98
CA THR A 93 -4.18 10.59 -22.41
C THR A 93 -3.25 11.62 -21.78
N ALA A 94 -2.98 12.74 -22.45
CA ALA A 94 -2.14 13.82 -21.93
C ALA A 94 -2.70 14.44 -20.64
N GLU A 95 -4.03 14.55 -20.53
CA GLU A 95 -4.69 15.03 -19.33
C GLU A 95 -4.58 14.03 -18.17
N GLU A 96 -4.71 12.73 -18.45
CA GLU A 96 -4.54 11.66 -17.46
C GLU A 96 -3.11 11.63 -16.92
N SER A 97 -2.10 11.66 -17.78
CA SER A 97 -0.69 11.66 -17.35
C SER A 97 -0.28 12.95 -16.66
N ALA A 98 -0.78 14.12 -17.10
CA ALA A 98 -0.57 15.38 -16.39
C ALA A 98 -1.21 15.37 -14.99
N TYR A 99 -2.42 14.80 -14.85
CA TYR A 99 -3.08 14.66 -13.56
C TYR A 99 -2.28 13.74 -12.61
N ALA A 100 -1.83 12.59 -13.10
CA ALA A 100 -1.00 11.66 -12.34
C ALA A 100 0.30 12.30 -11.83
N VAL A 101 0.89 13.22 -12.60
CA VAL A 101 2.08 13.97 -12.19
C VAL A 101 1.76 15.08 -11.18
N SER A 102 0.61 15.76 -11.34
CA SER A 102 0.21 16.86 -10.45
C SER A 102 -0.02 16.41 -9.01
N THR A 103 -0.51 15.19 -8.79
CA THR A 103 -0.82 14.67 -7.44
C THR A 103 0.43 14.42 -6.58
N ILE A 104 1.63 14.35 -7.19
CA ILE A 104 2.87 14.01 -6.47
C ILE A 104 3.49 15.22 -5.78
N VAL A 105 3.18 16.45 -6.23
CA VAL A 105 3.79 17.70 -5.73
C VAL A 105 3.57 17.86 -4.21
N GLU A 106 2.58 17.17 -3.63
CA GLU A 106 2.26 17.20 -2.20
C GLU A 106 2.96 16.11 -1.37
N THR A 107 3.63 15.14 -2.00
CA THR A 107 4.32 14.06 -1.25
C THR A 107 5.76 14.46 -0.90
N PRO A 108 6.12 14.53 0.39
CA PRO A 108 7.50 14.83 0.79
C PRO A 108 8.49 13.75 0.31
N GLU A 109 9.76 14.13 0.11
CA GLU A 109 10.86 13.22 -0.26
C GLU A 109 11.30 12.29 0.88
N ASN A 110 10.37 11.85 1.72
CA ASN A 110 10.71 10.94 2.81
C ASN A 110 11.17 9.60 2.23
N ARG A 111 12.42 9.27 2.50
CA ARG A 111 12.93 7.91 2.33
C ARG A 111 12.26 7.05 3.40
N PHE A 112 11.35 6.18 2.98
CA PHE A 112 10.83 5.15 3.88
C PHE A 112 11.94 4.15 4.17
N THR A 113 12.49 4.20 5.38
CA THR A 113 13.56 3.30 5.84
C THR A 113 13.28 2.96 7.31
N PRO A 114 12.32 2.05 7.56
CA PRO A 114 11.86 1.77 8.91
C PRO A 114 12.95 1.05 9.71
N SER A 115 13.24 1.56 10.91
CA SER A 115 14.16 0.93 11.87
C SER A 115 13.59 -0.41 12.39
N ASP A 116 14.46 -1.27 12.93
CA ASP A 116 14.02 -2.52 13.56
C ASP A 116 13.13 -2.27 14.78
N ASP A 117 13.39 -1.18 15.51
CA ASP A 117 12.57 -0.74 16.64
C ASP A 117 11.17 -0.32 16.19
N LEU A 118 11.06 0.46 15.10
CA LEU A 118 9.78 0.86 14.52
C LEU A 118 8.98 -0.36 14.02
N ARG A 119 9.64 -1.32 13.36
CA ARG A 119 9.01 -2.58 12.92
C ARG A 119 8.50 -3.39 14.13
N THR A 120 9.28 -3.43 15.19
CA THR A 120 8.90 -4.14 16.43
C THR A 120 7.72 -3.49 17.11
N LEU A 121 7.74 -2.15 17.25
CA LEU A 121 6.65 -1.38 17.81
C LEU A 121 5.37 -1.56 16.99
N TYR A 122 5.45 -1.53 15.65
CA TYR A 122 4.28 -1.76 14.81
C TYR A 122 3.69 -3.17 14.99
N ARG A 123 4.50 -4.23 15.07
CA ARG A 123 4.00 -5.59 15.36
C ARG A 123 3.25 -5.64 16.68
N GLU A 124 3.77 -4.96 17.70
CA GLU A 124 3.10 -4.86 19.00
C GLU A 124 1.76 -4.13 18.89
N VAL A 125 1.72 -2.99 18.20
CA VAL A 125 0.49 -2.24 17.92
C VAL A 125 -0.53 -3.14 17.22
N ALA A 126 -0.16 -3.73 16.08
CA ALA A 126 -1.02 -4.60 15.29
C ALA A 126 -1.58 -5.75 16.12
N ARG A 127 -0.75 -6.43 16.92
CA ARG A 127 -1.19 -7.53 17.78
C ARG A 127 -2.24 -7.13 18.81
N GLN A 128 -2.26 -5.88 19.26
CA GLN A 128 -3.14 -5.43 20.35
C GLN A 128 -4.43 -4.74 19.86
N ILE A 129 -4.36 -4.02 18.74
CA ILE A 129 -5.47 -3.18 18.26
C ILE A 129 -6.22 -3.77 17.06
N HIS A 130 -5.80 -4.93 16.56
CA HIS A 130 -6.36 -5.48 15.32
C HIS A 130 -7.89 -5.65 15.41
N PRO A 131 -8.66 -5.13 14.44
CA PRO A 131 -10.12 -5.16 14.48
C PRO A 131 -10.69 -6.58 14.57
N ASP A 132 -10.03 -7.56 13.96
CA ASP A 132 -10.49 -8.96 13.98
C ASP A 132 -10.30 -9.67 15.33
N LEU A 133 -9.63 -9.04 16.30
CA LEU A 133 -9.55 -9.53 17.69
C LEU A 133 -10.67 -8.98 18.58
N ALA A 134 -11.47 -8.05 18.04
CA ALA A 134 -12.58 -7.44 18.75
C ALA A 134 -13.72 -8.44 19.03
N THR A 135 -14.37 -8.27 20.19
CA THR A 135 -15.47 -9.13 20.61
C THR A 135 -16.85 -8.58 20.23
N ASN A 136 -16.93 -7.28 19.93
CA ASN A 136 -18.14 -6.59 19.53
C ASN A 136 -17.85 -5.60 18.38
N GLU A 137 -18.92 -5.11 17.78
CA GLU A 137 -18.86 -4.23 16.61
C GLU A 137 -18.24 -2.85 16.91
N THR A 138 -18.45 -2.34 18.12
CA THR A 138 -17.90 -1.05 18.57
C THR A 138 -16.37 -1.11 18.69
N ASP A 139 -15.85 -2.15 19.33
CA ASP A 139 -14.41 -2.40 19.44
C ASP A 139 -13.80 -2.66 18.06
N ARG A 140 -14.52 -3.33 17.16
CA ARG A 140 -14.06 -3.59 15.79
C ARG A 140 -13.93 -2.30 15.00
N ALA A 141 -14.90 -1.39 15.11
CA ALA A 141 -14.84 -0.07 14.47
C ALA A 141 -13.68 0.77 15.03
N ARG A 142 -13.50 0.76 16.37
CA ARG A 142 -12.38 1.45 17.03
C ARG A 142 -11.04 0.89 16.58
N GLY A 143 -10.89 -0.44 16.54
CA GLY A 143 -9.69 -1.13 16.08
C GLY A 143 -9.39 -0.85 14.61
N THR A 144 -10.41 -0.73 13.75
CA THR A 144 -10.24 -0.37 12.34
C THR A 144 -9.69 1.04 12.20
N ALA A 145 -10.21 2.00 12.96
CA ALA A 145 -9.71 3.39 12.95
C ALA A 145 -8.28 3.47 13.48
N ALA A 146 -7.99 2.81 14.60
CA ALA A 146 -6.67 2.78 15.21
C ALA A 146 -5.63 2.10 14.31
N MET A 147 -5.99 0.98 13.65
CA MET A 147 -5.10 0.28 12.72
C MET A 147 -4.79 1.14 11.49
N ALA A 148 -5.79 1.85 10.93
CA ALA A 148 -5.57 2.76 9.83
C ALA A 148 -4.63 3.92 10.20
N GLU A 149 -4.71 4.41 11.43
CA GLU A 149 -3.80 5.44 11.96
C GLU A 149 -2.39 4.87 12.20
N ALA A 150 -2.28 3.64 12.72
CA ALA A 150 -1.01 2.95 12.91
C ALA A 150 -0.28 2.73 11.58
N ASN A 151 -1.00 2.34 10.52
CA ASN A 151 -0.42 2.17 9.19
C ASN A 151 0.18 3.48 8.66
N LYS A 152 -0.52 4.60 8.86
CA LYS A 152 -0.03 5.94 8.47
C LYS A 152 1.20 6.35 9.28
N ALA A 153 1.15 6.15 10.59
CA ALA A 153 2.28 6.44 11.48
C ALA A 153 3.52 5.61 11.11
N TYR A 154 3.33 4.32 10.83
CA TYR A 154 4.41 3.44 10.38
C TYR A 154 5.02 3.90 9.05
N ALA A 155 4.19 4.21 8.04
CA ALA A 155 4.66 4.73 6.76
C ALA A 155 5.40 6.07 6.89
N ALA A 156 5.04 6.90 7.88
CA ALA A 156 5.70 8.16 8.18
C ALA A 156 6.96 8.03 9.05
N GLY A 157 7.25 6.84 9.61
CA GLY A 157 8.32 6.65 10.58
C GLY A 157 8.04 7.24 11.96
N ASP A 158 6.77 7.50 12.29
CA ASP A 158 6.36 8.20 13.51
C ASP A 158 6.18 7.22 14.69
N GLU A 159 7.30 6.89 15.34
CA GLU A 159 7.28 6.02 16.52
C GLU A 159 6.49 6.62 17.69
N ALA A 160 6.53 7.94 17.86
CA ALA A 160 5.82 8.60 18.95
C ALA A 160 4.32 8.42 18.81
N LYS A 161 3.81 8.53 17.59
CA LYS A 161 2.41 8.31 17.27
C LYS A 161 1.99 6.85 17.46
N LEU A 162 2.82 5.87 17.09
CA LEU A 162 2.55 4.46 17.35
C LEU A 162 2.47 4.15 18.86
N ARG A 163 3.35 4.73 19.68
CA ARG A 163 3.27 4.61 21.16
C ARG A 163 1.99 5.24 21.70
N ALA A 164 1.64 6.43 21.23
CA ALA A 164 0.40 7.10 21.63
C ALA A 164 -0.86 6.28 21.31
N ILE A 165 -0.92 5.64 20.13
CA ILE A 165 -2.04 4.76 19.76
C ILE A 165 -2.17 3.58 20.74
N LEU A 166 -1.04 2.98 21.14
CA LEU A 166 -1.03 1.91 22.15
C LEU A 166 -1.50 2.42 23.51
N ASP A 167 -1.00 3.57 23.97
CA ASP A 167 -1.35 4.15 25.27
C ASP A 167 -2.84 4.51 25.34
N ASP A 168 -3.39 5.11 24.28
CA ASP A 168 -4.81 5.43 24.14
C ASP A 168 -5.69 4.18 24.13
N TRP A 169 -5.21 3.10 23.50
CA TRP A 169 -5.90 1.82 23.46
C TRP A 169 -5.98 1.15 24.84
N HIS A 170 -4.89 1.19 25.61
CA HIS A 170 -4.84 0.63 26.97
C HIS A 170 -5.63 1.44 28.00
N SER A 171 -5.74 2.76 27.79
CA SER A 171 -6.44 3.67 28.70
C SER A 171 -7.96 3.59 28.57
N SER A 172 -8.47 2.89 27.55
CA SER A 172 -9.91 2.66 27.34
C SER A 172 -10.40 1.47 28.17
N PRO A 173 -11.41 1.65 29.05
CA PRO A 173 -12.00 0.55 29.79
C PRO A 173 -12.90 -0.33 28.91
N GLU A 174 -12.78 -1.64 29.14
CA GLU A 174 -13.80 -2.69 29.05
C GLU A 174 -14.14 -3.36 27.70
N ALA A 175 -14.21 -4.70 27.74
CA ALA A 175 -15.45 -5.47 27.55
C ALA A 175 -15.29 -6.87 28.15
N VAL A 176 -15.70 -7.07 29.40
CA VAL A 176 -15.91 -8.40 29.99
C VAL A 176 -17.36 -8.79 29.77
N GLU A 177 -17.63 -9.75 28.88
CA GLU A 177 -18.92 -10.44 28.88
C GLU A 177 -18.76 -11.96 28.72
N GLY A 178 -19.33 -12.67 29.70
CA GLY A 178 -19.58 -14.11 29.72
C GLY A 178 -18.61 -14.87 30.64
N GLU A 179 -19.08 -15.17 31.85
CA GLU A 179 -18.41 -16.03 32.83
C GLU A 179 -18.47 -17.50 32.41
N GLY A 180 -17.32 -18.19 32.42
CA GLY A 180 -17.23 -19.64 32.26
C GLY A 180 -16.39 -20.13 31.07
N VAL A 181 -15.73 -21.27 31.28
CA VAL A 181 -14.77 -21.90 30.35
C VAL A 181 -15.38 -22.17 28.96
N ALA A 182 -16.65 -22.60 28.91
CA ALA A 182 -17.32 -22.90 27.64
C ALA A 182 -17.59 -21.64 26.79
N ALA A 183 -17.98 -20.53 27.41
CA ALA A 183 -18.20 -19.26 26.72
C ALA A 183 -16.88 -18.71 26.17
N GLU A 184 -15.80 -18.82 26.96
CA GLU A 184 -14.46 -18.42 26.53
C GLU A 184 -13.94 -19.27 25.36
N LEU A 185 -14.13 -20.59 25.41
CA LEU A 185 -13.75 -21.49 24.33
C LEU A 185 -14.44 -21.11 23.01
N VAL A 186 -15.75 -20.84 23.03
CA VAL A 186 -16.49 -20.41 21.84
C VAL A 186 -15.96 -19.09 21.29
N ARG A 187 -15.63 -18.12 22.17
CA ARG A 187 -15.03 -16.83 21.76
C ARG A 187 -13.66 -17.03 21.11
N THR A 188 -12.78 -17.82 21.73
CA THR A 188 -11.44 -18.09 21.20
C THR A 188 -11.51 -18.78 19.84
N ILE A 189 -12.42 -19.76 19.66
CA ILE A 189 -12.64 -20.40 18.36
C ILE A 189 -13.09 -19.39 17.30
N ARG A 190 -14.00 -18.45 17.63
CA ARG A 190 -14.43 -17.41 16.69
C ARG A 190 -13.27 -16.49 16.28
N LYS A 191 -12.45 -16.05 17.24
CA LYS A 191 -11.25 -15.23 16.99
C LYS A 191 -10.26 -15.95 16.06
N ILE A 192 -10.02 -17.24 16.29
CA ILE A 192 -9.15 -18.05 15.41
C ILE A 192 -9.66 -18.00 13.96
N HIS A 193 -10.96 -18.21 13.72
CA HIS A 193 -11.51 -18.16 12.37
C HIS A 193 -11.40 -16.76 11.74
N GLN A 194 -11.58 -15.69 12.52
CA GLN A 194 -11.42 -14.32 12.05
C GLN A 194 -9.97 -14.04 11.62
N VAL A 195 -9.00 -14.40 12.47
CA VAL A 195 -7.56 -14.24 12.17
C VAL A 195 -7.16 -15.06 10.94
N GLN A 196 -7.61 -16.31 10.83
CA GLN A 196 -7.32 -17.16 9.66
C GLN A 196 -7.87 -16.56 8.36
N ARG A 197 -9.09 -16.02 8.39
CA ARG A 197 -9.67 -15.34 7.24
C ARG A 197 -8.83 -14.12 6.85
N ARG A 198 -8.41 -13.31 7.81
CA ARG A 198 -7.58 -12.13 7.55
C ARG A 198 -6.22 -12.48 6.98
N LEU A 199 -5.56 -13.52 7.49
CA LEU A 199 -4.31 -14.04 6.95
C LEU A 199 -4.46 -14.43 5.47
N ALA A 200 -5.58 -15.07 5.10
CA ALA A 200 -5.87 -15.40 3.71
C ALA A 200 -6.10 -14.15 2.84
N GLU A 201 -6.82 -13.15 3.35
CA GLU A 201 -7.02 -11.86 2.67
C GLU A 201 -5.68 -11.14 2.45
N LEU A 202 -4.80 -11.09 3.46
CA LEU A 202 -3.46 -10.50 3.36
C LEU A 202 -2.57 -11.25 2.36
N ALA A 203 -2.60 -12.59 2.37
CA ALA A 203 -1.83 -13.38 1.42
C ALA A 203 -2.23 -13.07 -0.03
N ASN A 204 -3.54 -12.93 -0.29
CA ASN A 204 -4.04 -12.50 -1.59
C ASN A 204 -3.62 -11.07 -1.92
N ALA A 205 -3.76 -10.12 -0.99
CA ALA A 205 -3.37 -8.73 -1.19
C ALA A 205 -1.87 -8.57 -1.50
N LEU A 206 -1.01 -9.27 -0.75
CA LEU A 206 0.44 -9.34 -1.00
C LEU A 206 0.75 -9.93 -2.38
N THR A 207 0.04 -11.00 -2.76
CA THR A 207 0.19 -11.62 -4.08
C THR A 207 -0.19 -10.62 -5.17
N THR A 208 -1.34 -9.95 -5.07
CA THR A 208 -1.76 -8.91 -6.02
C THR A 208 -0.73 -7.79 -6.11
N LEU A 209 -0.22 -7.32 -4.97
CA LEU A 209 0.76 -6.24 -4.94
C LEU A 209 2.07 -6.64 -5.63
N ARG A 210 2.56 -7.87 -5.38
CA ARG A 210 3.75 -8.44 -6.03
C ARG A 210 3.59 -8.70 -7.53
N HIS A 211 2.36 -8.86 -8.03
CA HIS A 211 2.09 -9.04 -9.45
C HIS A 211 1.80 -7.74 -10.19
N SER A 212 1.74 -6.61 -9.49
CA SER A 212 1.52 -5.30 -10.09
C SER A 212 2.69 -4.86 -10.98
N ASP A 213 2.40 -4.08 -12.00
CA ASP A 213 3.44 -3.55 -12.90
C ASP A 213 4.39 -2.60 -12.18
N LEU A 214 3.90 -1.85 -11.19
CA LEU A 214 4.71 -1.00 -10.33
C LEU A 214 5.74 -1.83 -9.53
N TYR A 215 5.32 -2.97 -8.96
CA TYR A 215 6.25 -3.86 -8.25
C TYR A 215 7.28 -4.48 -9.19
N ARG A 216 6.88 -4.94 -10.38
CA ARG A 216 7.83 -5.44 -11.39
C ARG A 216 8.83 -4.38 -11.82
N LEU A 217 8.38 -3.14 -11.97
CA LEU A 217 9.26 -2.01 -12.26
C LEU A 217 10.24 -1.74 -11.11
N LYS A 218 9.77 -1.81 -9.86
CA LYS A 218 10.61 -1.74 -8.66
C LYS A 218 11.69 -2.83 -8.65
N GLU A 219 11.32 -4.09 -8.90
CA GLU A 219 12.30 -5.18 -8.95
C GLU A 219 13.37 -4.96 -10.02
N ARG A 220 12.99 -4.48 -11.21
CA ARG A 220 13.94 -4.14 -12.27
C ARG A 220 14.86 -2.99 -11.86
N ALA A 221 14.32 -1.95 -11.23
CA ALA A 221 15.10 -0.82 -10.75
C ALA A 221 16.08 -1.22 -9.64
N ASP A 222 15.65 -2.05 -8.70
CA ASP A 222 16.49 -2.59 -7.63
C ASP A 222 17.62 -3.46 -8.20
N ALA A 223 17.30 -4.33 -9.18
CA ALA A 223 18.30 -5.15 -9.86
C ALA A 223 19.33 -4.32 -10.63
N ALA A 224 18.91 -3.26 -11.32
CA ALA A 224 19.81 -2.31 -11.98
C ALA A 224 20.70 -1.59 -10.95
N SER A 225 20.11 -1.11 -9.84
CA SER A 225 20.85 -0.44 -8.78
C SER A 225 21.89 -1.35 -8.13
N ALA A 226 21.61 -2.66 -7.99
CA ALA A 226 22.55 -3.63 -7.43
C ALA A 226 23.83 -3.80 -8.26
N VAL A 227 23.77 -3.51 -9.56
CA VAL A 227 24.94 -3.52 -10.47
C VAL A 227 25.46 -2.10 -10.77
N GLY A 228 25.02 -1.09 -10.01
CA GLY A 228 25.47 0.30 -10.14
C GLY A 228 24.83 1.07 -11.31
N GLN A 229 23.73 0.59 -11.86
CA GLN A 229 22.97 1.24 -12.94
C GLN A 229 21.76 2.00 -12.36
N ASP A 230 21.38 3.12 -12.99
CA ASP A 230 20.15 3.85 -12.67
C ASP A 230 19.14 3.70 -13.80
N LEU A 231 18.17 2.78 -13.61
CA LEU A 231 17.12 2.51 -14.58
C LEU A 231 16.29 3.77 -14.90
N PHE A 232 16.04 4.64 -13.93
CA PHE A 232 15.23 5.84 -14.17
C PHE A 232 15.98 6.86 -15.00
N SER A 233 17.31 6.99 -14.80
CA SER A 233 18.14 7.83 -15.66
C SER A 233 18.12 7.33 -17.11
N GLU A 234 18.26 6.02 -17.33
CA GLU A 234 18.23 5.44 -18.68
C GLU A 234 16.88 5.69 -19.37
N MET A 235 15.77 5.46 -18.66
CA MET A 235 14.43 5.75 -19.18
C MET A 235 14.25 7.25 -19.50
N ALA A 236 14.75 8.13 -18.63
CA ALA A 236 14.67 9.56 -18.84
C ALA A 236 15.48 10.03 -20.06
N ASP A 237 16.66 9.46 -20.31
CA ASP A 237 17.49 9.76 -21.47
C ASP A 237 16.82 9.32 -22.79
N GLN A 238 16.19 8.14 -22.78
CA GLN A 238 15.40 7.64 -23.90
C GLN A 238 14.23 8.56 -24.22
N LEU A 239 13.41 8.89 -23.22
CA LEU A 239 12.26 9.79 -23.38
C LEU A 239 12.67 11.19 -23.82
N SER A 240 13.76 11.73 -23.27
CA SER A 240 14.27 13.06 -23.68
C SER A 240 14.64 13.10 -25.16
N THR A 241 15.15 11.98 -25.70
CA THR A 241 15.45 11.83 -27.13
C THR A 241 14.18 11.82 -27.97
N GLU A 242 13.15 11.07 -27.54
CA GLU A 242 11.85 11.00 -28.21
C GLU A 242 11.11 12.35 -28.20
N ILE A 243 11.03 13.00 -27.03
CA ILE A 243 10.49 14.36 -26.85
C ILE A 243 11.17 15.34 -27.80
N SER A 244 12.50 15.30 -27.90
CA SER A 244 13.26 16.14 -28.83
C SER A 244 12.90 15.90 -30.30
N ALA A 245 12.57 14.66 -30.67
CA ALA A 245 12.13 14.32 -32.02
C ALA A 245 10.69 14.81 -32.29
N LEU A 246 9.77 14.65 -31.33
CA LEU A 246 8.39 15.13 -31.43
C LEU A 246 8.33 16.65 -31.51
N TRP A 247 9.13 17.37 -30.72
CA TRP A 247 9.26 18.82 -30.83
C TRP A 247 9.61 19.28 -32.25
N LYS A 248 10.59 18.63 -32.88
CA LYS A 248 10.99 18.94 -34.27
C LYS A 248 9.86 18.65 -35.26
N ARG A 249 9.13 17.54 -35.07
CA ARG A 249 7.97 17.20 -35.91
C ARG A 249 6.85 18.24 -35.77
N LEU A 250 6.50 18.61 -34.54
CA LEU A 250 5.47 19.60 -34.26
C LEU A 250 5.82 20.96 -34.87
N ASP A 251 7.07 21.40 -34.75
CA ASP A 251 7.56 22.63 -35.38
C ASP A 251 7.43 22.59 -36.91
N LEU A 252 7.77 21.46 -37.55
CA LEU A 252 7.61 21.28 -38.99
C LEU A 252 6.14 21.38 -39.42
N ILE A 253 5.23 20.69 -38.74
CA ILE A 253 3.79 20.71 -39.03
C ILE A 253 3.24 22.14 -38.90
N ARG A 254 3.64 22.85 -37.84
CA ARG A 254 3.25 24.25 -37.62
C ARG A 254 3.77 25.19 -38.71
N LYS A 255 5.02 25.00 -39.16
CA LYS A 255 5.61 25.79 -40.26
C LYS A 255 4.87 25.57 -41.57
N VAL A 256 4.55 24.31 -41.92
CA VAL A 256 3.78 23.99 -43.13
C VAL A 256 2.38 24.62 -43.10
N ALA A 257 1.72 24.66 -41.93
CA ALA A 257 0.42 25.31 -41.78
C ALA A 257 0.45 26.84 -41.85
N ALA A 258 1.63 27.46 -41.68
CA ALA A 258 1.81 28.92 -41.71
C ALA A 258 2.14 29.48 -43.11
N THR A 259 2.51 28.60 -44.05
CA THR A 259 2.72 28.88 -45.48
C THR A 259 1.46 28.66 -46.29
#